data_AF-A0A7C9EG32-F1
#
_entry.id   AF-A0A7C9EG32-F1
#
_cell.length_a   1.000
_cell.length_b   1.000
_cell.length_c   1.000
_cell.angle_alpha   90.00
_cell.angle_beta   90.00
_cell.angle_gamma   90.00
#
_symmetry.space_group_name_H-M   'P 1'
#
loop_
_entity.id
_entity.type
_entity.pdbx_description
1 polymer ?
#
loop_
_entity_poly.entity_id
_entity_poly.type
_entity_poly.pdbx_seq_one_letter_code
_entity_poly.pdbx_strand_id
1 'polypeptide(L)'
;LRQLFTDEQLEKLSEQINPEVPSSLDYYPLPAVGERFPVADPNMMPRLHLRPNNDAEYLHGIFESIARIEARGYGLLKELGATEVDEVFTAGGGAKNERWTKIRER
;
A
#
# COMPACT_ATOMS: atom_id res chain seq x y z
N LEU A 1 2.59 6.16 -7.13
CA LEU A 1 3.13 5.01 -7.90
C LEU A 1 3.63 5.39 -9.29
N ARG A 2 2.85 6.09 -10.13
CA ARG A 2 3.29 6.49 -11.49
C ARG A 2 4.50 7.43 -11.56
N GLN A 3 4.88 8.05 -10.44
CA GLN A 3 6.13 8.80 -10.31
C GLN A 3 7.37 7.90 -10.15
N LEU A 4 7.17 6.62 -9.81
CA LEU A 4 8.23 5.63 -9.56
C LEU A 4 8.34 4.59 -10.69
N PHE A 5 7.19 4.19 -11.24
CA PHE A 5 7.09 3.13 -12.25
C PHE A 5 6.08 3.51 -13.34
N THR A 6 6.35 3.11 -14.59
CA THR A 6 5.36 3.16 -15.68
C THR A 6 4.28 2.09 -15.46
N ASP A 7 3.14 2.23 -16.14
CA ASP A 7 2.06 1.24 -16.06
C ASP A 7 2.54 -0.16 -16.52
N GLU A 8 3.41 -0.22 -17.54
CA GLU A 8 4.03 -1.48 -18.01
C GLU A 8 4.99 -2.08 -16.97
N GLN A 9 5.79 -1.23 -16.30
CA GLN A 9 6.67 -1.70 -15.22
C GLN A 9 5.85 -2.24 -14.04
N LEU A 10 4.75 -1.57 -13.68
CA LEU A 10 3.88 -2.04 -12.61
C LEU A 10 3.33 -3.42 -12.91
N GLU A 11 2.89 -3.69 -14.14
CA GLU A 11 2.39 -5.00 -14.56
C GLU A 11 3.50 -6.07 -14.48
N LYS A 12 4.63 -5.85 -15.15
CA LYS A 12 5.76 -6.79 -15.19
C LYS A 12 6.41 -7.07 -13.84
N LEU A 13 6.52 -6.06 -12.98
CA LEU A 13 7.09 -6.23 -11.64
C LEU A 13 6.09 -6.94 -10.72
N SER A 14 4.79 -6.68 -10.87
CA SER A 14 3.77 -7.34 -10.05
C SER A 14 3.73 -8.85 -10.27
N GLU A 15 3.97 -9.32 -11.50
CA GLU A 15 4.05 -10.75 -11.80
C GLU A 15 5.16 -11.49 -11.01
N GLN A 16 6.21 -10.77 -10.62
CA GLN A 16 7.35 -11.31 -9.87
C GLN A 16 7.11 -11.32 -8.35
N ILE A 17 6.03 -10.69 -7.89
CA ILE A 17 5.70 -10.61 -6.46
C ILE A 17 4.99 -11.89 -6.04
N ASN A 18 5.48 -12.52 -4.98
CA ASN A 18 4.73 -13.54 -4.26
C ASN A 18 3.87 -12.87 -3.17
N PRO A 19 2.54 -12.77 -3.34
CA PRO A 19 1.67 -12.05 -2.41
C PRO A 19 1.46 -12.79 -1.08
N GLU A 20 1.77 -14.09 -1.03
CA GLU A 20 1.63 -14.92 0.17
C GLU A 20 2.72 -14.65 1.21
N VAL A 21 3.80 -13.97 0.82
CA VAL A 21 4.93 -13.66 1.70
C VAL A 21 4.88 -12.17 2.05
N PRO A 22 4.81 -11.79 3.33
CA PRO A 22 4.84 -10.38 3.71
C PRO A 22 6.19 -9.74 3.39
N SER A 23 6.17 -8.55 2.81
CA SER A 23 7.38 -7.71 2.71
C SER A 23 7.71 -7.10 4.07
N SER A 24 8.97 -7.17 4.50
CA SER A 24 9.44 -6.55 5.75
C SER A 24 9.66 -5.03 5.65
N LEU A 25 9.49 -4.46 4.45
CA LEU A 25 9.67 -3.02 4.22
C LEU A 25 8.50 -2.25 4.83
N ASP A 26 8.82 -1.17 5.56
CA ASP A 26 7.85 -0.29 6.23
C ASP A 26 7.91 1.12 5.61
N TYR A 27 7.15 1.29 4.54
CA TYR A 27 7.04 2.55 3.83
C TYR A 27 5.80 3.33 4.25
N TYR A 28 5.86 4.63 4.00
CA TYR A 28 4.72 5.54 4.07
C TYR A 28 4.74 6.37 2.78
N PRO A 29 4.20 5.83 1.66
CA PRO A 29 4.43 6.32 0.31
C PRO A 29 3.59 7.55 -0.01
N LEU A 30 3.88 8.66 0.66
CA LEU A 30 3.21 9.94 0.45
C LEU A 30 3.72 10.67 -0.79
N PRO A 31 2.85 11.35 -1.57
CA PRO A 31 3.27 12.18 -2.70
C PRO A 31 3.88 13.53 -2.26
N ALA A 32 3.57 13.98 -1.04
CA ALA A 32 4.05 15.23 -0.44
C ALA A 32 4.04 15.10 1.09
N VAL A 33 4.60 16.07 1.80
CA VAL A 33 4.57 16.10 3.27
C VAL A 33 3.14 16.29 3.77
N GLY A 34 2.77 15.53 4.79
CA GLY A 34 1.51 15.60 5.51
C GLY A 34 0.60 14.41 5.25
N GLU A 35 0.00 13.91 6.32
CA GLU A 35 -1.06 12.92 6.31
C GLU A 35 -2.27 13.46 7.09
N ARG A 36 -3.47 13.16 6.57
CA ARG A 36 -4.72 13.53 7.25
C ARG A 36 -5.39 12.31 7.88
N PHE A 37 -5.27 11.16 7.23
CA PHE A 37 -5.92 9.92 7.65
C PHE A 37 -5.13 8.73 7.10
N PRO A 38 -4.83 7.69 7.90
CA PRO A 38 -5.32 7.42 9.25
C PRO A 38 -4.52 8.08 10.38
N VAL A 39 -3.48 8.86 10.05
CA VAL A 39 -2.70 9.63 11.03
C VAL A 39 -2.89 11.10 10.74
N ALA A 40 -3.47 11.85 11.67
CA ALA A 40 -3.58 13.29 11.53
C ALA A 40 -2.24 13.96 11.89
N ASP A 41 -1.31 13.99 10.93
CA ASP A 41 0.01 14.61 11.08
C ASP A 41 0.36 15.46 9.83
N PRO A 42 0.19 16.78 9.89
CA PRO A 42 0.49 17.67 8.76
C PRO A 42 1.98 17.73 8.40
N ASN A 43 2.87 17.23 9.27
CA ASN A 43 4.31 17.23 9.05
C ASN A 43 4.84 15.84 8.66
N MET A 44 3.96 14.86 8.42
CA MET A 44 4.38 13.50 8.12
C MET A 44 5.23 13.43 6.85
N MET A 45 6.47 12.98 6.99
CA MET A 45 7.39 12.88 5.85
C MET A 45 7.12 11.62 5.03
N PRO A 46 7.18 11.69 3.68
CA PRO A 46 7.21 10.49 2.85
C PRO A 46 8.34 9.56 3.26
N ARG A 47 8.03 8.28 3.49
CA ARG A 47 9.01 7.25 3.86
C ARG A 47 9.06 6.19 2.78
N LEU A 48 10.04 6.30 1.90
CA LEU A 48 10.31 5.33 0.84
C LEU A 48 11.76 4.81 0.91
N HIS A 49 12.43 5.03 2.05
CA HIS A 49 13.84 4.76 2.22
C HIS A 49 14.16 3.46 2.95
N LEU A 50 15.37 3.01 2.61
CA LEU A 50 15.82 1.65 2.32
C LEU A 50 15.16 1.08 1.06
N ARG A 51 15.50 1.63 -0.12
CA ARG A 51 15.11 1.05 -1.41
C ARG A 51 16.05 -0.13 -1.74
N PRO A 52 15.53 -1.37 -1.87
CA PRO A 52 16.34 -2.49 -2.31
C PRO A 52 16.76 -2.34 -3.78
N ASN A 53 17.81 -3.05 -4.18
CA ASN A 53 18.26 -3.05 -5.58
C ASN A 53 17.26 -3.72 -6.53
N ASN A 54 16.40 -4.60 -5.99
CA ASN A 54 15.37 -5.28 -6.74
C ASN A 54 14.07 -4.45 -6.75
N ASP A 55 13.67 -3.98 -7.93
CA ASP A 55 12.47 -3.15 -8.09
C ASP A 55 11.16 -3.92 -7.78
N ALA A 56 11.14 -5.25 -7.95
CA ALA A 56 9.98 -6.05 -7.58
C ALA A 56 9.83 -6.12 -6.05
N GLU A 57 10.93 -6.26 -5.30
CA GLU A 57 10.93 -6.18 -3.83
C GLU A 57 10.54 -4.77 -3.36
N TYR A 58 11.03 -3.74 -4.03
CA TYR A 58 10.66 -2.36 -3.72
C TYR A 58 9.16 -2.11 -3.94
N LEU A 59 8.62 -2.53 -5.08
CA LEU A 59 7.20 -2.43 -5.39
C LEU A 59 6.35 -3.24 -4.38
N HIS A 60 6.80 -4.44 -4.03
CA HIS A 60 6.15 -5.27 -3.02
C HIS A 60 6.09 -4.56 -1.66
N GLY A 61 7.20 -3.96 -1.21
CA GLY A 61 7.22 -3.16 0.01
C GLY A 61 6.23 -2.00 -0.02
N ILE A 62 6.07 -1.34 -1.16
CA ILE A 62 5.10 -0.25 -1.32
C ILE A 62 3.67 -0.78 -1.24
N PHE A 63 3.35 -1.85 -1.97
CA PHE A 63 2.01 -2.46 -1.95
C PHE A 63 1.60 -2.93 -0.56
N GLU A 64 2.49 -3.65 0.12
CA GLU A 64 2.28 -4.14 1.47
C GLU A 64 2.11 -2.97 2.47
N SER A 65 2.91 -1.92 2.33
CA SER A 65 2.79 -0.74 3.20
C SER A 65 1.48 0.02 2.99
N ILE A 66 1.01 0.14 1.75
CA ILE A 66 -0.31 0.74 1.48
C ILE A 66 -1.43 -0.13 2.06
N ALA A 67 -1.33 -1.46 1.95
CA ALA A 67 -2.30 -2.38 2.55
C ALA A 67 -2.37 -2.21 4.08
N ARG A 68 -1.22 -2.02 4.76
CA ARG A 68 -1.20 -1.70 6.20
C ARG A 68 -1.87 -0.37 6.52
N ILE A 69 -1.69 0.66 5.68
CA ILE A 69 -2.33 1.97 5.85
C ILE A 69 -3.84 1.83 5.69
N GLU A 70 -4.30 1.06 4.70
CA GLU A 70 -5.71 0.75 4.48
C GLU A 70 -6.33 0.01 5.67
N ALA A 71 -5.70 -1.08 6.13
CA ALA A 71 -6.14 -1.84 7.30
C ALA A 71 -6.23 -0.95 8.56
N ARG A 72 -5.23 -0.09 8.77
CA ARG A 72 -5.26 0.91 9.86
C ARG A 72 -6.40 1.90 9.70
N GLY A 73 -6.71 2.32 8.47
CA GLY A 73 -7.84 3.18 8.17
C GLY A 73 -9.16 2.56 8.60
N TYR A 74 -9.45 1.35 8.16
CA TYR A 74 -10.66 0.63 8.57
C TYR A 74 -10.70 0.35 10.08
N GLY A 75 -9.58 -0.02 10.68
CA GLY A 75 -9.46 -0.19 12.13
C GLY A 75 -9.80 1.09 12.89
N LEU A 76 -9.28 2.23 12.45
CA LEU A 76 -9.57 3.53 13.07
C LEU A 76 -11.04 3.94 12.90
N LEU A 77 -11.67 3.64 11.76
CA LEU A 77 -13.11 3.88 11.59
C LEU A 77 -13.94 3.09 12.61
N LYS A 78 -13.59 1.81 12.82
CA LYS A 78 -14.21 0.97 13.86
C LYS A 78 -14.00 1.57 15.26
N GLU A 79 -12.79 1.99 15.59
CA GLU A 79 -12.48 2.65 16.87
C GLU A 79 -13.28 3.93 17.09
N LEU A 80 -13.58 4.66 16.01
CA LEU A 80 -14.40 5.87 16.02
C LEU A 80 -15.92 5.59 16.03
N GLY A 81 -16.33 4.31 16.09
CA GLY A 81 -17.71 3.89 16.26
C GLY A 81 -18.43 3.42 14.99
N ALA A 82 -17.71 3.25 13.87
CA ALA A 82 -18.28 2.60 12.70
C ALA A 82 -18.45 1.09 12.93
N THR A 83 -19.34 0.46 12.16
CA THR A 83 -19.43 -1.00 12.09
C THR A 83 -18.12 -1.56 11.55
N GLU A 84 -17.70 -2.70 12.09
CA GLU A 84 -16.54 -3.44 11.60
C GLU A 84 -16.71 -3.80 10.12
N VAL A 85 -15.59 -3.78 9.38
CA VAL A 85 -15.58 -4.18 7.98
C VAL A 85 -15.57 -5.71 7.87
N ASP A 86 -16.55 -6.22 7.14
CA ASP A 86 -16.63 -7.65 6.79
C ASP A 86 -16.07 -7.94 5.38
N GLU A 87 -16.18 -6.99 4.45
CA GLU A 87 -15.77 -7.15 3.06
C GLU A 87 -15.32 -5.81 2.44
N VAL A 88 -14.28 -5.84 1.60
CA VAL A 88 -13.72 -4.64 0.93
C VAL A 88 -13.80 -4.79 -0.59
N PHE A 89 -14.73 -4.06 -1.22
CA PHE A 89 -14.78 -3.94 -2.68
C PHE A 89 -13.73 -2.95 -3.19
N THR A 90 -12.98 -3.36 -4.21
CA THR A 90 -11.84 -2.57 -4.71
C THR A 90 -12.19 -1.90 -6.04
N ALA A 91 -11.91 -0.61 -6.15
CA ALA A 91 -12.12 0.19 -7.36
C ALA A 91 -10.89 1.04 -7.70
N GLY A 92 -10.90 1.67 -8.88
CA GLY A 92 -9.81 2.52 -9.37
C GLY A 92 -8.67 1.75 -10.02
N GLY A 93 -7.60 2.48 -10.41
CA GLY A 93 -6.52 1.93 -11.23
C GLY A 93 -5.71 0.79 -10.59
N GLY A 94 -5.73 0.66 -9.26
CA GLY A 94 -5.08 -0.45 -8.53
C GLY A 94 -5.87 -1.76 -8.54
N ALA A 95 -7.19 -1.70 -8.77
CA ALA A 95 -8.08 -2.86 -8.67
C ALA A 95 -7.77 -3.96 -9.70
N LYS A 96 -7.14 -3.61 -10.82
CA LYS A 96 -6.73 -4.56 -11.87
C LYS A 96 -5.54 -5.44 -11.47
N ASN A 97 -4.87 -5.15 -10.35
CA ASN A 97 -3.68 -5.87 -9.91
C ASN A 97 -4.06 -6.96 -8.90
N GLU A 98 -4.28 -8.17 -9.40
CA GLU A 98 -4.68 -9.33 -8.57
C GLU A 98 -3.66 -9.65 -7.47
N ARG A 99 -2.36 -9.44 -7.72
CA ARG A 99 -1.30 -9.67 -6.72
C ARG A 99 -1.44 -8.69 -5.57
N TRP A 100 -1.74 -7.44 -5.86
CA TRP A 100 -1.96 -6.43 -4.84
C TRP A 100 -3.28 -6.66 -4.08
N THR A 101 -4.32 -7.12 -4.76
CA THR A 101 -5.57 -7.56 -4.10
C THR A 101 -5.29 -8.65 -3.06
N LYS A 102 -4.53 -9.69 -3.42
CA LYS A 102 -4.15 -10.75 -2.48
C LYS A 102 -3.31 -10.26 -1.29
N ILE A 103 -2.43 -9.29 -1.50
CA ILE A 103 -1.67 -8.65 -0.41
C ILE A 103 -2.62 -7.93 0.56
N ARG A 104 -3.68 -7.29 0.06
CA ARG A 104 -4.67 -6.55 0.86
C ARG A 104 -5.67 -7.44 1.58
N GLU A 105 -5.91 -8.65 1.08
CA GLU A 105 -6.81 -9.64 1.69
C GLU A 105 -6.22 -10.34 2.92
N ARG A 106 -4.90 -10.24 3.13
CA ARG A 106 -4.17 -10.82 4.27
C ARG A 106 -4.26 -9.97 5.53
#